data_AF-A0A959I8E7-F1
#
_entry.id   AF-A0A959I8E7-F1
#
_cell.length_a   1.000
_cell.length_b   1.000
_cell.length_c   1.000
_cell.angle_alpha   90.00
_cell.angle_beta   90.00
_cell.angle_gamma   90.00
#
_symmetry.space_group_name_H-M   'P 1'
#
loop_
_entity.id
_entity.type
_entity.pdbx_description
1 polymer ?
#
loop_
_entity_poly.entity_id
_entity_poly.type
_entity_poly.pdbx_seq_one_letter_code
_entity_poly.pdbx_strand_id
1 'polypeptide(L)'
;MRKNYMLLLLLALLTGAFRVSAQDSELSPHALSTKLLFLDYAIPNGASLDTLGISNGVELAYIRNINNYLNLAFPAKIELANVSGYINKRTIVSADAVLQLQYYREDFWVVPYIFGGGGIASEEFDVNRVEFPMGVGANIRLGPNSYLNLQGEYRKSQSEDRDNLQYGIGYWFRLGPRDPNTIDQDNDGISDAADQCPTEAGPAATFGCPDTDLDGVADKVDECPDEAGPATTLGCPDTDGDGIVDSMDDCPTEAGEAELNGCPDNDQDDDGVPDPDDDCPTIAGLPYLAGCPDSDGDGIIDPEDDCPSEAGPA
;
A
#
# COMPACT_ATOMS: atom_id res chain seq x y z
N MET A 1 54.32 16.71 -19.04
CA MET A 1 53.36 15.64 -19.40
C MET A 1 52.76 15.03 -18.12
N ARG A 2 51.68 15.61 -17.59
CA ARG A 2 50.78 15.08 -16.53
C ARG A 2 49.97 16.25 -15.99
N LYS A 3 48.84 16.54 -16.62
CA LYS A 3 47.74 17.42 -16.17
C LYS A 3 46.87 17.60 -17.41
N ASN A 4 45.74 16.89 -17.47
CA ASN A 4 44.56 17.14 -18.30
C ASN A 4 43.64 15.90 -18.40
N TYR A 5 44.08 14.71 -17.98
CA TYR A 5 43.22 13.52 -18.01
C TYR A 5 42.19 13.46 -16.87
N MET A 6 42.44 14.14 -15.74
CA MET A 6 41.51 14.12 -14.59
C MET A 6 40.26 14.99 -14.82
N LEU A 7 40.37 16.06 -15.61
CA LEU A 7 39.24 16.93 -15.95
C LEU A 7 38.34 16.30 -17.02
N LEU A 8 38.92 15.53 -17.95
CA LEU A 8 38.17 14.77 -18.96
C LEU A 8 37.48 13.52 -18.39
N LEU A 9 38.04 12.88 -17.35
CA LEU A 9 37.39 11.80 -16.61
C LEU A 9 36.22 12.30 -15.75
N LEU A 10 36.32 13.49 -15.14
CA LEU A 10 35.22 14.13 -14.43
C LEU A 10 34.08 14.59 -15.36
N LEU A 11 34.41 15.05 -16.56
CA LEU A 11 33.42 15.44 -17.56
C LEU A 11 32.73 14.23 -18.22
N ALA A 12 33.43 13.09 -18.34
CA ALA A 12 32.85 11.82 -18.81
C ALA A 12 31.98 11.11 -17.74
N LEU A 13 32.29 11.29 -16.45
CA LEU A 13 31.42 10.86 -15.35
C LEU A 13 30.16 11.72 -15.22
N LEU A 14 30.22 13.00 -15.60
CA LEU A 14 29.04 13.87 -15.65
C LEU A 14 28.09 13.57 -16.82
N THR A 15 28.58 13.01 -17.93
CA THR A 15 27.72 12.67 -19.10
C THR A 15 27.22 11.22 -19.08
N GLY A 16 27.80 10.35 -18.25
CA GLY A 16 27.40 8.95 -18.11
C GLY A 16 26.24 8.66 -17.14
N ALA A 17 25.86 9.63 -16.28
CA ALA A 17 24.85 9.42 -15.24
C ALA A 17 23.46 10.04 -15.54
N PHE A 18 23.31 10.82 -16.62
CA PHE A 18 22.01 11.39 -17.01
C PHE A 18 21.34 10.57 -18.12
N ARG A 19 21.12 9.28 -17.85
CA ARG A 19 19.92 8.62 -18.38
C ARG A 19 18.83 8.85 -17.35
N VAL A 20 18.28 10.07 -17.33
CA VAL A 20 17.01 10.32 -16.65
C VAL A 20 15.98 9.58 -17.49
N SER A 21 15.65 8.35 -17.09
CA SER A 21 14.35 7.83 -17.47
C SER A 21 13.34 8.78 -16.83
N ALA A 22 12.64 9.53 -17.67
CA ALA A 22 11.33 10.03 -17.32
C ALA A 22 10.42 8.80 -17.17
N GLN A 23 10.57 8.09 -16.06
CA GLN A 23 9.53 7.21 -15.55
C GLN A 23 8.64 8.12 -14.72
N ASP A 24 7.34 8.06 -15.01
CA ASP A 24 6.28 8.88 -14.45
C ASP A 24 6.54 9.20 -12.98
N SER A 25 6.71 10.48 -12.65
CA SER A 25 6.72 10.88 -11.25
C SER A 25 5.28 10.77 -10.76
N GLU A 26 4.98 9.71 -10.00
CA GLU A 26 3.76 9.54 -9.19
C GLU A 26 3.50 10.74 -8.26
N LEU A 27 4.53 11.57 -8.04
CA LEU A 27 4.46 12.81 -7.29
C LEU A 27 4.14 14.01 -8.17
N SER A 28 3.18 14.84 -7.72
CA SER A 28 2.97 16.16 -8.33
C SER A 28 4.28 16.96 -8.44
N PRO A 29 4.58 17.56 -9.60
CA PRO A 29 5.85 18.25 -9.85
C PRO A 29 6.02 19.55 -9.05
N HIS A 30 4.99 20.02 -8.33
CA HIS A 30 4.96 21.34 -7.71
C HIS A 30 4.58 21.27 -6.23
N ALA A 31 5.24 22.08 -5.41
CA ALA A 31 4.93 22.27 -4.00
C ALA A 31 5.22 23.70 -3.54
N LEU A 32 4.55 24.11 -2.47
CA LEU A 32 4.80 25.35 -1.75
C LEU A 32 5.18 25.03 -0.31
N SER A 33 6.10 25.82 0.25
CA SER A 33 6.46 25.71 1.66
C SER A 33 6.48 27.08 2.31
N THR A 34 6.01 27.13 3.56
CA THR A 34 6.09 28.31 4.42
C THR A 34 6.74 27.91 5.74
N LYS A 35 7.68 28.70 6.25
CA LYS A 35 8.37 28.40 7.51
C LYS A 35 8.50 29.62 8.39
N LEU A 36 8.46 29.39 9.70
CA LEU A 36 8.98 30.30 10.71
C LEU A 36 10.45 29.97 10.92
N LEU A 37 11.31 30.98 10.92
CA LEU A 37 12.75 30.86 11.04
C LEU A 37 13.23 31.41 12.37
N PHE A 38 14.17 30.71 12.98
CA PHE A 38 14.93 31.13 14.15
C PHE A 38 16.40 31.21 13.77
N LEU A 39 16.99 32.40 13.90
CA LEU A 39 18.31 32.70 13.35
C LEU A 39 19.32 33.05 14.43
N ASP A 40 20.55 32.60 14.22
CA ASP A 40 21.71 32.92 15.03
C ASP A 40 22.89 33.37 14.15
N TYR A 41 23.26 34.64 14.28
CA TYR A 41 24.44 35.25 13.67
C TYR A 41 25.60 35.39 14.68
N ALA A 42 25.45 34.98 15.93
CA ALA A 42 26.48 35.16 16.95
C ALA A 42 27.47 34.00 16.94
N ILE A 43 26.99 32.78 17.20
CA ILE A 43 27.87 31.59 17.34
C ILE A 43 28.68 31.32 16.06
N PRO A 44 28.10 31.38 14.85
CA PRO A 44 28.86 31.13 13.61
C PRO A 44 30.01 32.12 13.38
N ASN A 45 29.95 33.32 13.99
CA ASN A 45 30.94 34.37 13.85
C ASN A 45 31.80 34.53 15.12
N GLY A 46 31.98 33.45 15.90
CA GLY A 46 32.96 33.38 16.98
C GLY A 46 32.48 33.84 18.35
N ALA A 47 31.19 34.08 18.54
CA ALA A 47 30.63 34.41 19.84
C ALA A 47 30.44 33.16 20.73
N SER A 48 30.44 33.36 22.05
CA SER A 48 30.23 32.27 23.03
C SER A 48 28.75 31.88 23.13
N LEU A 49 28.46 30.64 23.55
CA LEU A 49 27.08 30.12 23.67
C LEU A 49 26.18 31.01 24.55
N ASP A 50 26.75 31.71 25.53
CA ASP A 50 26.04 32.61 26.44
C ASP A 50 25.52 33.91 25.76
N THR A 51 25.90 34.16 24.51
CA THR A 51 25.49 35.34 23.72
C THR A 51 24.38 35.05 22.71
N LEU A 52 23.65 33.93 22.88
CA LEU A 52 22.54 33.50 22.04
C LEU A 52 21.54 34.63 21.78
N GLY A 53 21.62 35.21 20.59
CA GLY A 53 20.80 36.33 20.13
C GLY A 53 19.73 35.89 19.14
N ILE A 54 18.85 34.96 19.54
CA ILE A 54 17.85 34.36 18.64
C ILE A 54 17.00 35.45 18.01
N SER A 55 17.01 35.43 16.68
CA SER A 55 16.27 36.32 15.80
C SER A 55 15.20 35.54 15.06
N ASN A 56 14.24 36.22 14.42
CA ASN A 56 13.12 35.55 13.78
C ASN A 56 12.96 35.99 12.32
N GLY A 57 12.40 35.11 11.51
CA GLY A 57 12.09 35.39 10.12
C GLY A 57 10.98 34.48 9.59
N VAL A 58 10.62 34.71 8.34
CA VAL A 58 9.67 33.89 7.60
C VAL A 58 10.26 33.50 6.25
N GLU A 59 9.96 32.29 5.81
CA GLU A 59 10.31 31.77 4.50
C GLU A 59 9.05 31.42 3.72
N LEU A 60 9.04 31.75 2.43
CA LEU A 60 8.13 31.19 1.44
C LEU A 60 8.98 30.58 0.33
N ALA A 61 8.76 29.31 0.01
CA ALA A 61 9.51 28.61 -1.03
C ALA A 61 8.57 27.97 -2.05
N TYR A 62 8.91 28.14 -3.33
CA TYR A 62 8.38 27.29 -4.39
C TYR A 62 9.34 26.13 -4.63
N ILE A 63 8.79 24.92 -4.75
CA ILE A 63 9.57 23.69 -4.85
C ILE A 63 9.07 22.92 -6.06
N ARG A 64 10.01 22.54 -6.92
CA ARG A 64 9.77 21.70 -8.07
C ARG A 64 10.39 20.33 -7.83
N ASN A 65 9.54 19.31 -7.72
CA ASN A 65 9.98 17.92 -7.61
C ASN A 65 10.41 17.47 -9.02
N ILE A 66 11.67 17.08 -9.17
CA ILE A 66 12.22 16.60 -10.47
C ILE A 66 11.98 15.10 -10.60
N ASN A 67 12.15 14.37 -9.49
CA ASN A 67 11.84 12.96 -9.32
C ASN A 67 11.67 12.67 -7.82
N ASN A 68 11.51 11.41 -7.43
CA ASN A 68 11.26 11.01 -6.05
C ASN A 68 12.43 11.32 -5.09
N TYR A 69 13.63 11.60 -5.60
CA TYR A 69 14.85 11.82 -4.80
C TYR A 69 15.41 13.24 -4.89
N LEU A 70 14.99 14.04 -5.88
CA LEU A 70 15.60 15.33 -6.19
C LEU A 70 14.54 16.41 -6.36
N ASN A 71 14.67 17.48 -5.60
CA ASN A 71 13.88 18.70 -5.76
C ASN A 71 14.77 19.90 -6.06
N LEU A 72 14.22 20.86 -6.78
CA LEU A 72 14.75 22.20 -6.93
C LEU A 72 13.86 23.17 -6.17
N ALA A 73 14.40 23.86 -5.17
CA ALA A 73 13.66 24.77 -4.31
C ALA A 73 14.16 26.20 -4.47
N PHE A 74 13.22 27.15 -4.40
CA PHE A 74 13.46 28.59 -4.50
C PHE A 74 12.90 29.31 -3.26
N PRO A 75 13.62 29.28 -2.12
CA PRO A 75 13.27 30.03 -0.93
C PRO A 75 13.39 31.55 -1.13
N ALA A 76 12.39 32.29 -0.66
CA ALA A 76 12.45 33.72 -0.41
C ALA A 76 12.22 33.96 1.09
N LYS A 77 13.12 34.69 1.74
CA LYS A 77 13.10 34.91 3.19
C LYS A 77 13.06 36.39 3.54
N ILE A 78 12.38 36.69 4.64
CA ILE A 78 12.39 38.00 5.29
C ILE A 78 12.71 37.77 6.76
N GLU A 79 13.79 38.37 7.24
CA GLU A 79 14.38 38.09 8.54
C GLU A 79 14.64 39.39 9.30
N LEU A 80 14.45 39.37 10.62
CA LEU A 80 14.80 40.46 11.54
C LEU A 80 15.93 39.98 12.45
N ALA A 81 17.16 40.22 12.03
CA ALA A 81 18.35 39.62 12.62
C ALA A 81 19.12 40.58 13.54
N ASN A 82 19.60 40.06 14.66
CA ASN A 82 20.68 40.67 15.45
C ASN A 82 22.01 40.36 14.76
N VAL A 83 22.66 41.38 14.21
CA VAL A 83 23.88 41.23 13.41
C VAL A 83 25.04 41.93 14.10
N SER A 84 26.21 41.29 14.11
CA SER A 84 27.43 41.88 14.71
C SER A 84 27.77 43.22 14.07
N GLY A 85 28.11 44.20 14.91
CA GLY A 85 28.43 45.58 14.52
C GLY A 85 27.26 46.57 14.63
N TYR A 86 26.04 46.12 14.95
CA TYR A 86 24.87 46.99 15.10
C TYR A 86 24.13 46.76 16.42
N ILE A 87 23.57 47.85 16.99
CA ILE A 87 22.80 47.82 18.24
C ILE A 87 21.34 47.41 17.97
N ASN A 88 20.81 47.77 16.80
CA ASN A 88 19.44 47.49 16.39
C ASN A 88 19.37 46.28 15.46
N LYS A 89 18.23 45.58 15.51
CA LYS A 89 17.92 44.51 14.54
C LYS A 89 17.90 45.05 13.12
N ARG A 90 18.43 44.26 12.19
CA ARG A 90 18.47 44.57 10.77
C ARG A 90 17.46 43.71 10.03
N THR A 91 16.78 44.31 9.06
CA THR A 91 15.93 43.57 8.12
C THR A 91 16.80 42.97 7.04
N ILE A 92 16.71 41.66 6.85
CA ILE A 92 17.41 40.93 5.80
C ILE A 92 16.37 40.29 4.89
N VAL A 93 16.53 40.49 3.58
CA VAL A 93 15.70 39.83 2.57
C VAL A 93 16.61 38.97 1.72
N SER A 94 16.27 37.69 1.55
CA SER A 94 17.08 36.77 0.75
C SER A 94 16.26 35.97 -0.25
N ALA A 95 16.91 35.57 -1.32
CA ALA A 95 16.37 34.70 -2.34
C ALA A 95 17.43 33.67 -2.74
N ASP A 96 17.07 32.39 -2.67
CA ASP A 96 17.98 31.28 -2.88
C ASP A 96 17.51 30.38 -4.03
N ALA A 97 18.45 29.62 -4.60
CA ALA A 97 18.17 28.45 -5.41
C ALA A 97 18.95 27.26 -4.83
N VAL A 98 18.24 26.24 -4.36
CA VAL A 98 18.84 25.09 -3.68
C VAL A 98 18.39 23.76 -4.29
N LEU A 99 19.31 22.82 -4.36
CA LEU A 99 19.01 21.43 -4.68
C LEU A 99 18.76 20.67 -3.38
N GLN A 100 17.68 19.90 -3.35
CA GLN A 100 17.34 19.05 -2.21
C GLN A 100 17.40 17.59 -2.65
N LEU A 101 18.23 16.80 -1.97
CA LEU A 101 18.28 15.35 -2.12
C LEU A 101 17.49 14.73 -0.98
N GLN A 102 16.38 14.09 -1.30
CA GLN A 102 15.46 13.49 -0.34
C GLN A 102 15.44 11.96 -0.47
N TYR A 103 15.13 11.30 0.64
CA TYR A 103 14.87 9.87 0.66
C TYR A 103 13.37 9.62 0.81
N TYR A 104 12.65 9.54 -0.31
CA TYR A 104 11.21 9.30 -0.33
C TYR A 104 10.90 7.81 -0.38
N ARG A 105 10.10 7.35 0.58
CA ARG A 105 9.41 6.06 0.58
C ARG A 105 7.97 6.29 1.03
N GLU A 106 7.04 5.57 0.43
CA GLU A 106 5.60 5.72 0.67
C GLU A 106 5.25 5.38 2.12
N ASP A 107 5.75 4.24 2.62
CA ASP A 107 5.51 3.72 3.97
C ASP A 107 6.17 4.54 5.09
N PHE A 108 7.09 5.45 4.75
CA PHE A 108 7.86 6.17 5.74
C PHE A 108 7.13 7.48 6.11
N TRP A 109 6.72 7.57 7.38
CA TRP A 109 6.08 8.76 7.94
C TRP A 109 6.98 10.02 7.96
N VAL A 110 8.29 9.85 7.78
CA VAL A 110 9.28 10.93 7.72
C VAL A 110 10.16 10.79 6.48
N VAL A 111 10.29 11.88 5.73
CA VAL A 111 11.12 12.00 4.53
C VAL A 111 12.31 12.90 4.85
N PRO A 112 13.48 12.35 5.20
CA PRO A 112 14.68 13.15 5.43
C PRO A 112 15.26 13.66 4.12
N TYR A 113 15.89 14.83 4.17
CA TYR A 113 16.60 15.41 3.03
C TYR A 113 17.84 16.19 3.46
N ILE A 114 18.77 16.31 2.53
CA ILE A 114 19.90 17.24 2.61
C ILE A 114 19.76 18.26 1.48
N PHE A 115 20.31 19.45 1.66
CA PHE A 115 20.26 20.46 0.62
C PHE A 115 21.49 21.35 0.59
N GLY A 116 21.70 21.97 -0.57
CA GLY A 116 22.76 22.95 -0.78
C GLY A 116 22.48 23.81 -2.00
N GLY A 117 22.99 25.03 -2.00
CA GLY A 117 22.83 25.92 -3.14
C GLY A 117 23.52 27.26 -2.98
N GLY A 118 22.95 28.27 -3.62
CA GLY A 118 23.44 29.63 -3.60
C GLY A 118 22.29 30.62 -3.65
N GLY A 119 22.50 31.79 -3.08
CA GLY A 119 21.51 32.84 -3.04
C GLY A 119 22.12 34.22 -2.85
N ILE A 120 21.24 35.20 -2.86
CA ILE A 120 21.55 36.59 -2.59
C ILE A 120 20.78 37.04 -1.35
N ALA A 121 21.44 37.79 -0.48
CA ALA A 121 20.80 38.43 0.66
C ALA A 121 21.06 39.93 0.62
N SER A 122 20.06 40.70 1.02
CA SER A 122 20.10 42.16 1.10
C SER A 122 19.85 42.59 2.53
N GLU A 123 20.78 43.34 3.13
CA GLU A 123 20.60 43.99 4.43
C GLU A 123 20.00 45.39 4.20
N GLU A 124 18.84 45.66 4.79
CA GLU A 124 18.10 46.94 4.66
C GLU A 124 17.84 47.40 3.21
N PHE A 125 17.82 46.47 2.25
CA PHE A 125 17.67 46.76 0.81
C PHE A 125 18.83 47.54 0.16
N ASP A 126 19.94 47.73 0.89
CA ASP A 126 21.06 48.57 0.45
C ASP A 126 22.30 47.75 0.04
N VAL A 127 22.53 46.59 0.68
CA VAL A 127 23.77 45.83 0.49
C VAL A 127 23.47 44.40 0.06
N ASN A 128 23.78 44.06 -1.19
CA ASN A 128 23.64 42.70 -1.72
C ASN A 128 24.91 41.88 -1.45
N ARG A 129 24.74 40.72 -0.83
CA ARG A 129 25.80 39.73 -0.59
C ARG A 129 25.39 38.38 -1.12
N VAL A 130 26.38 37.58 -1.51
CA VAL A 130 26.19 36.19 -1.95
C VAL A 130 26.31 35.29 -0.72
N GLU A 131 25.39 34.34 -0.62
CA GLU A 131 25.35 33.35 0.46
C GLU A 131 25.23 31.94 -0.12
N PHE A 132 25.82 30.97 0.58
CA PHE A 132 25.78 29.56 0.23
C PHE A 132 25.07 28.78 1.35
N PRO A 133 23.75 28.55 1.23
CA PRO A 133 23.01 27.74 2.19
C PRO A 133 23.33 26.26 1.99
N MET A 134 23.49 25.55 3.10
CA MET A 134 23.56 24.10 3.15
C MET A 134 22.94 23.58 4.44
N GLY A 135 22.34 22.41 4.40
CA GLY A 135 21.69 21.90 5.59
C GLY A 135 21.00 20.57 5.41
N VAL A 136 20.20 20.27 6.42
CA VAL A 136 19.42 19.05 6.52
C VAL A 136 17.98 19.40 6.90
N GLY A 137 17.05 18.53 6.56
CA GLY A 137 15.68 18.68 7.01
C GLY A 137 14.91 17.37 6.99
N ALA A 138 13.70 17.42 7.51
CA ALA A 138 12.77 16.32 7.58
C ALA A 138 11.37 16.83 7.24
N ASN A 139 10.71 16.16 6.29
CA ASN A 139 9.29 16.35 6.02
C ASN A 139 8.51 15.23 6.71
N ILE A 140 7.79 15.56 7.76
CA ILE A 140 6.92 14.64 8.49
C ILE A 140 5.55 14.64 7.80
N ARG A 141 5.11 13.48 7.33
CA ARG A 141 3.84 13.30 6.63
C ARG A 141 2.68 13.53 7.61
N LEU A 142 1.89 14.56 7.38
CA LEU A 142 0.63 14.83 8.10
C LEU A 142 -0.59 14.35 7.31
N GLY A 143 -0.40 14.18 6.00
CA GLY A 143 -1.39 13.70 5.08
C GLY A 143 -0.79 13.54 3.68
N PRO A 144 -1.64 13.29 2.68
CA PRO A 144 -1.21 12.89 1.34
C PRO A 144 -0.35 13.96 0.63
N ASN A 145 -0.79 15.22 0.72
CA ASN A 145 -0.11 16.37 0.12
C ASN A 145 0.49 17.31 1.17
N SER A 146 0.49 16.91 2.44
CA SER A 146 0.62 17.81 3.58
C SER A 146 1.70 17.33 4.53
N TYR A 147 2.70 18.17 4.77
CA TYR A 147 3.87 17.79 5.54
C TYR A 147 4.24 18.90 6.54
N LEU A 148 4.56 18.50 7.76
CA LEU A 148 5.27 19.35 8.71
C LEU A 148 6.76 19.32 8.31
N ASN A 149 7.33 20.48 8.03
CA ASN A 149 8.74 20.61 7.66
C ASN A 149 9.56 21.09 8.86
N LEU A 150 10.67 20.40 9.11
CA LEU A 150 11.73 20.82 10.02
C LEU A 150 13.03 20.96 9.23
N GLN A 151 13.75 22.07 9.41
CA GLN A 151 14.97 22.36 8.65
C GLN A 151 16.03 22.98 9.56
N GLY A 152 17.27 22.48 9.47
CA GLY A 152 18.46 23.13 10.00
C GLY A 152 19.35 23.57 8.84
N GLU A 153 19.73 24.83 8.82
CA GLU A 153 20.45 25.46 7.71
C GLU A 153 21.64 26.26 8.21
N TYR A 154 22.82 25.98 7.69
CA TYR A 154 23.98 26.84 7.83
C TYR A 154 24.15 27.66 6.55
N ARG A 155 24.29 28.97 6.70
CA ARG A 155 24.52 29.91 5.59
C ARG A 155 25.90 30.50 5.72
N LYS A 156 26.76 30.19 4.74
CA LYS A 156 28.07 30.81 4.60
C LYS A 156 27.94 32.09 3.79
N SER A 157 28.39 33.22 4.33
CA SER A 157 28.39 34.50 3.61
C SER A 157 29.77 34.79 3.01
N GLN A 158 29.78 35.50 1.87
CA GLN A 158 31.00 36.09 1.33
C GLN A 158 31.43 37.36 2.09
N SER A 159 30.53 37.96 2.87
CA SER A 159 30.83 39.10 3.72
C SER A 159 31.35 38.64 5.09
N GLU A 160 32.30 39.39 5.65
CA GLU A 160 32.86 39.11 6.99
C GLU A 160 31.77 39.21 8.07
N ASP A 161 31.81 38.32 9.06
CA ASP A 161 30.90 38.24 10.20
C ASP A 161 29.40 38.20 9.84
N ARG A 162 29.06 37.51 8.74
CA ARG A 162 27.68 37.34 8.26
C ARG A 162 27.25 35.89 8.10
N ASP A 163 28.07 34.95 8.56
CA ASP A 163 27.64 33.55 8.62
C ASP A 163 26.48 33.42 9.60
N ASN A 164 25.52 32.55 9.32
CA ASN A 164 24.41 32.34 10.24
C ASN A 164 23.89 30.91 10.22
N LEU A 165 23.29 30.53 11.33
CA LEU A 165 22.58 29.28 11.52
C LEU A 165 21.09 29.58 11.61
N GLN A 166 20.28 28.87 10.84
CA GLN A 166 18.82 29.01 10.82
C GLN A 166 18.16 27.68 11.13
N TYR A 167 17.14 27.74 11.96
CA TYR A 167 16.23 26.63 12.23
C TYR A 167 14.84 27.00 11.75
N GLY A 168 14.28 26.19 10.87
CA GLY A 168 12.96 26.35 10.30
C GLY A 168 11.99 25.31 10.82
N ILE A 169 10.79 25.75 11.20
CA ILE A 169 9.62 24.90 11.34
C ILE A 169 8.53 25.45 10.43
N GLY A 170 7.87 24.60 9.67
CA GLY A 170 6.89 25.08 8.73
C GLY A 170 6.01 24.02 8.12
N TYR A 171 5.25 24.44 7.14
CA TYR A 171 4.34 23.59 6.40
C TYR A 171 4.82 23.45 4.96
N TRP A 172 4.65 22.27 4.40
CA TRP A 172 5.00 21.96 3.04
C TRP A 172 3.82 21.25 2.37
N PHE A 173 3.36 21.82 1.26
CA PHE A 173 2.13 21.43 0.60
C PHE A 173 2.38 21.11 -0.87
N ARG A 174 2.05 19.89 -1.31
CA ARG A 174 2.10 19.48 -2.73
C ARG A 174 0.89 20.03 -3.48
N LEU A 175 1.16 20.69 -4.60
CA LEU A 175 0.16 21.26 -5.48
C LEU A 175 -0.13 20.31 -6.64
N GLY A 176 -1.25 19.59 -6.65
CA GLY A 176 -1.65 18.76 -7.79
C GLY A 176 -2.67 17.69 -7.40
N PRO A 177 -3.38 17.09 -8.37
CA PRO A 177 -4.25 15.95 -8.12
C PRO A 177 -3.42 14.77 -7.59
N ARG A 178 -4.02 13.95 -6.72
CA ARG A 178 -3.42 12.67 -6.34
C ARG A 178 -3.38 11.76 -7.55
N ASP A 179 -2.36 10.92 -7.62
CA ASP A 179 -2.45 9.72 -8.43
C ASP A 179 -3.58 8.84 -7.84
N PRO A 180 -4.64 8.53 -8.59
CA PRO A 180 -5.73 7.68 -8.11
C PRO A 180 -5.25 6.33 -7.57
N ASN A 181 -4.11 5.83 -8.07
CA ASN A 181 -3.53 4.55 -7.64
C ASN A 181 -2.77 4.63 -6.30
N THR A 182 -2.73 5.81 -5.66
CA THR A 182 -2.07 6.03 -4.35
C THR A 182 -3.07 6.35 -3.25
N ILE A 183 -4.36 6.42 -3.58
CA ILE A 183 -5.42 6.58 -2.59
C ILE A 183 -5.76 5.18 -2.13
N ASP A 184 -5.71 4.99 -0.83
CA ASP A 184 -6.09 3.78 -0.11
C ASP A 184 -6.84 4.30 1.12
N GLN A 185 -8.17 4.21 1.07
CA GLN A 185 -9.06 4.89 2.01
C GLN A 185 -9.19 4.11 3.32
N ASP A 186 -9.23 2.78 3.28
CA ASP A 186 -9.33 1.92 4.47
C ASP A 186 -7.97 1.43 4.98
N ASN A 187 -6.89 1.68 4.24
CA ASN A 187 -5.49 1.37 4.59
C ASN A 187 -5.21 -0.13 4.65
N ASP A 188 -5.82 -0.92 3.79
CA ASP A 188 -5.54 -2.35 3.67
C ASP A 188 -4.30 -2.67 2.81
N GLY A 189 -3.72 -1.66 2.17
CA GLY A 189 -2.54 -1.77 1.32
C GLY A 189 -2.86 -1.95 -0.17
N ILE A 190 -4.13 -1.91 -0.56
CA ILE A 190 -4.61 -1.92 -1.94
C ILE A 190 -5.20 -0.55 -2.25
N SER A 191 -4.82 0.04 -3.37
CA SER A 191 -5.37 1.34 -3.75
C SER A 191 -6.87 1.25 -4.06
N ASP A 192 -7.66 2.28 -3.76
CA ASP A 192 -9.10 2.40 -4.09
C ASP A 192 -9.41 2.07 -5.56
N ALA A 193 -8.45 2.30 -6.47
CA ALA A 193 -8.60 2.01 -7.90
C ALA A 193 -8.48 0.51 -8.25
N ALA A 194 -7.78 -0.26 -7.41
CA ALA A 194 -7.55 -1.70 -7.52
C ALA A 194 -8.36 -2.52 -6.51
N ASP A 195 -8.93 -1.85 -5.51
CA ASP A 195 -9.73 -2.42 -4.44
C ASP A 195 -11.20 -2.57 -4.86
N GLN A 196 -11.77 -3.75 -4.62
CA GLN A 196 -13.18 -4.02 -4.87
C GLN A 196 -14.11 -3.56 -3.73
N CYS A 197 -13.56 -3.26 -2.56
CA CYS A 197 -14.24 -2.76 -1.38
C CYS A 197 -13.51 -1.55 -0.75
N PRO A 198 -13.39 -0.38 -1.44
CA PRO A 198 -12.52 0.76 -1.04
C PRO A 198 -12.80 1.44 0.30
N THR A 199 -13.74 0.94 1.09
CA THR A 199 -14.12 1.50 2.39
C THR A 199 -14.06 0.47 3.51
N GLU A 200 -13.74 -0.78 3.21
CA GLU A 200 -13.75 -1.92 4.12
C GLU A 200 -12.51 -2.76 3.88
N ALA A 201 -11.54 -2.65 4.79
CA ALA A 201 -10.26 -3.33 4.63
C ALA A 201 -10.40 -4.84 4.46
N GLY A 202 -9.71 -5.40 3.47
CA GLY A 202 -9.70 -6.83 3.20
C GLY A 202 -8.35 -7.37 2.75
N PRO A 203 -8.17 -8.70 2.71
CA PRO A 203 -6.94 -9.29 2.20
C PRO A 203 -6.82 -9.15 0.67
N ALA A 204 -5.57 -9.22 0.19
CA ALA A 204 -5.30 -9.23 -1.25
C ALA A 204 -5.86 -10.46 -1.98
N ALA A 205 -6.14 -11.56 -1.28
CA ALA A 205 -6.76 -12.76 -1.85
C ALA A 205 -8.15 -12.48 -2.43
N THR A 206 -8.89 -11.57 -1.78
CA THR A 206 -10.26 -11.17 -2.11
C THR A 206 -10.32 -9.78 -2.76
N PHE A 207 -9.18 -9.28 -3.26
CA PHE A 207 -9.05 -7.96 -3.89
C PHE A 207 -9.51 -6.80 -2.99
N GLY A 208 -9.17 -6.86 -1.70
CA GLY A 208 -9.43 -5.79 -0.72
C GLY A 208 -10.80 -5.88 -0.05
N CYS A 209 -11.57 -6.94 -0.31
CA CYS A 209 -12.84 -7.16 0.38
C CYS A 209 -12.68 -8.01 1.64
N PRO A 210 -13.47 -7.75 2.71
CA PRO A 210 -13.50 -8.62 3.88
C PRO A 210 -13.75 -10.10 3.54
N ASP A 211 -13.14 -10.97 4.35
CA ASP A 211 -13.17 -12.43 4.29
C ASP A 211 -13.12 -12.92 5.76
N THR A 212 -14.28 -13.20 6.32
CA THR A 212 -14.49 -13.37 7.76
C THR A 212 -14.00 -14.73 8.25
N ASP A 213 -14.20 -15.79 7.47
CA ASP A 213 -13.79 -17.16 7.79
C ASP A 213 -12.46 -17.59 7.15
N LEU A 214 -11.89 -16.75 6.27
CA LEU A 214 -10.58 -16.91 5.65
C LEU A 214 -10.50 -18.06 4.63
N ASP A 215 -11.60 -18.35 3.95
CA ASP A 215 -11.65 -19.40 2.92
C ASP A 215 -11.21 -18.91 1.52
N GLY A 216 -11.06 -17.58 1.36
CA GLY A 216 -10.63 -16.93 0.12
C GLY A 216 -11.78 -16.48 -0.79
N VAL A 217 -13.02 -16.64 -0.36
CA VAL A 217 -14.24 -16.04 -0.91
C VAL A 217 -14.54 -14.77 -0.10
N ALA A 218 -14.90 -13.68 -0.77
CA ALA A 218 -15.19 -12.44 -0.06
C ALA A 218 -16.60 -12.49 0.55
N ASP A 219 -16.79 -11.96 1.76
CA ASP A 219 -18.08 -11.95 2.50
C ASP A 219 -19.27 -11.47 1.65
N LYS A 220 -19.01 -10.58 0.67
CA LYS A 220 -20.05 -10.03 -0.21
C LYS A 220 -20.61 -11.02 -1.24
N VAL A 221 -19.86 -12.08 -1.56
CA VAL A 221 -20.22 -13.14 -2.52
C VAL A 221 -20.27 -14.52 -1.87
N ASP A 222 -19.94 -14.60 -0.58
CA ASP A 222 -19.99 -15.80 0.22
C ASP A 222 -21.42 -16.09 0.68
N GLU A 223 -21.90 -17.32 0.44
CA GLU A 223 -23.21 -17.77 0.91
C GLU A 223 -23.20 -18.21 2.38
N CYS A 224 -22.01 -18.52 2.93
CA CYS A 224 -21.77 -18.95 4.29
C CYS A 224 -20.61 -18.16 4.98
N PRO A 225 -20.70 -16.82 5.17
CA PRO A 225 -19.56 -15.98 5.59
C PRO A 225 -18.91 -16.28 6.96
N ASP A 226 -19.51 -17.17 7.74
CA ASP A 226 -19.03 -17.56 9.07
C ASP A 226 -18.44 -19.00 9.07
N GLU A 227 -18.49 -19.72 7.94
CA GLU A 227 -18.14 -21.15 7.82
C GLU A 227 -17.36 -21.42 6.53
N ALA A 228 -16.04 -21.61 6.68
CA ALA A 228 -15.15 -21.77 5.53
C ALA A 228 -15.54 -22.91 4.59
N GLY A 229 -15.59 -22.61 3.29
CA GLY A 229 -15.90 -23.56 2.23
C GLY A 229 -15.10 -23.34 0.95
N PRO A 230 -15.22 -24.24 -0.04
CA PRO A 230 -14.57 -24.03 -1.32
C PRO A 230 -15.30 -22.98 -2.17
N ALA A 231 -14.56 -22.30 -3.04
CA ALA A 231 -15.14 -21.36 -4.01
C ALA A 231 -16.13 -22.01 -5.01
N THR A 232 -16.11 -23.35 -5.14
CA THR A 232 -17.07 -24.11 -5.97
C THR A 232 -18.49 -24.06 -5.42
N THR A 233 -18.64 -23.91 -4.11
CA THR A 233 -19.89 -23.84 -3.37
C THR A 233 -20.15 -22.44 -2.81
N LEU A 234 -19.51 -21.41 -3.41
CA LEU A 234 -19.63 -20.01 -2.99
C LEU A 234 -19.31 -19.80 -1.49
N GLY A 235 -18.31 -20.52 -0.97
CA GLY A 235 -17.83 -20.37 0.41
C GLY A 235 -18.56 -21.25 1.42
N CYS A 236 -19.56 -22.04 1.02
CA CYS A 236 -20.22 -22.97 1.94
C CYS A 236 -19.50 -24.32 2.09
N PRO A 237 -19.50 -24.95 3.28
CA PRO A 237 -18.90 -26.27 3.50
C PRO A 237 -19.45 -27.37 2.57
N ASP A 238 -18.54 -28.21 2.08
CA ASP A 238 -18.77 -29.40 1.24
C ASP A 238 -17.76 -30.45 1.72
N THR A 239 -18.20 -31.29 2.65
CA THR A 239 -17.35 -32.14 3.47
C THR A 239 -16.79 -33.33 2.69
N ASP A 240 -17.53 -33.88 1.72
CA ASP A 240 -17.09 -35.00 0.89
C ASP A 240 -16.63 -34.59 -0.52
N GLY A 241 -16.91 -33.36 -0.95
CA GLY A 241 -16.42 -32.78 -2.18
C GLY A 241 -17.19 -33.20 -3.42
N ASP A 242 -18.46 -33.61 -3.29
CA ASP A 242 -19.32 -33.97 -4.42
C ASP A 242 -19.91 -32.76 -5.16
N GLY A 243 -19.76 -31.56 -4.59
CA GLY A 243 -20.23 -30.29 -5.13
C GLY A 243 -21.60 -29.85 -4.63
N ILE A 244 -22.19 -30.56 -3.66
CA ILE A 244 -23.40 -30.20 -2.95
C ILE A 244 -23.01 -29.69 -1.56
N VAL A 245 -23.62 -28.57 -1.16
CA VAL A 245 -23.34 -27.98 0.16
C VAL A 245 -23.86 -28.92 1.25
N ASP A 246 -23.13 -29.09 2.36
CA ASP A 246 -23.52 -29.95 3.50
C ASP A 246 -24.97 -29.73 4.00
N SER A 247 -25.49 -28.51 3.85
CA SER A 247 -26.86 -28.15 4.24
C SER A 247 -27.96 -28.61 3.26
N MET A 248 -27.57 -29.01 2.05
CA MET A 248 -28.41 -29.51 0.96
C MET A 248 -28.10 -30.96 0.58
N ASP A 249 -27.12 -31.57 1.24
CA ASP A 249 -26.69 -32.95 1.03
C ASP A 249 -27.36 -33.88 2.06
N ASP A 250 -28.03 -34.93 1.57
CA ASP A 250 -28.66 -35.95 2.42
C ASP A 250 -27.62 -36.91 3.04
N CYS A 251 -26.43 -36.99 2.44
CA CYS A 251 -25.29 -37.81 2.84
C CYS A 251 -23.95 -37.03 2.93
N PRO A 252 -23.80 -35.98 3.79
CA PRO A 252 -22.67 -35.02 3.79
C PRO A 252 -21.25 -35.55 4.02
N THR A 253 -21.08 -36.86 4.16
CA THR A 253 -19.77 -37.50 4.42
C THR A 253 -19.41 -38.55 3.38
N GLU A 254 -20.29 -38.79 2.40
CA GLU A 254 -20.17 -39.81 1.37
C GLU A 254 -20.57 -39.24 0.02
N ALA A 255 -19.57 -38.92 -0.81
CA ALA A 255 -19.81 -38.27 -2.09
C ALA A 255 -20.82 -39.04 -2.97
N GLY A 256 -21.84 -38.33 -3.44
CA GLY A 256 -22.92 -38.90 -4.23
C GLY A 256 -23.21 -38.16 -5.52
N GLU A 257 -24.30 -38.56 -6.17
CA GLU A 257 -24.78 -37.89 -7.39
C GLU A 257 -25.81 -36.81 -7.04
N ALA A 258 -25.84 -35.73 -7.82
CA ALA A 258 -26.81 -34.65 -7.64
C ALA A 258 -28.26 -35.13 -7.82
N GLU A 259 -28.47 -36.15 -8.65
CA GLU A 259 -29.75 -36.83 -8.84
C GLU A 259 -30.26 -37.54 -7.58
N LEU A 260 -29.36 -37.90 -6.66
CA LEU A 260 -29.63 -38.59 -5.39
C LEU A 260 -29.42 -37.68 -4.17
N ASN A 261 -29.47 -36.36 -4.35
CA ASN A 261 -29.21 -35.35 -3.31
C ASN A 261 -27.89 -35.57 -2.54
N GLY A 262 -26.84 -36.01 -3.22
CA GLY A 262 -25.51 -36.18 -2.62
C GLY A 262 -25.27 -37.54 -1.98
N CYS A 263 -26.23 -38.46 -2.07
CA CYS A 263 -26.02 -39.84 -1.64
C CYS A 263 -25.41 -40.72 -2.75
N PRO A 264 -24.52 -41.66 -2.39
CA PRO A 264 -23.95 -42.61 -3.34
C PRO A 264 -25.01 -43.61 -3.83
N ASP A 265 -24.90 -43.99 -5.10
CA ASP A 265 -25.68 -45.06 -5.72
C ASP A 265 -25.11 -46.43 -5.33
N ASN A 266 -25.33 -46.83 -4.07
CA ASN A 266 -24.85 -48.11 -3.55
C ASN A 266 -25.73 -49.25 -4.08
N ASP A 267 -25.11 -50.31 -4.59
CA ASP A 267 -25.71 -51.60 -4.97
C ASP A 267 -24.85 -52.69 -4.32
N GLN A 268 -25.27 -53.18 -3.15
CA GLN A 268 -24.44 -54.04 -2.32
C GLN A 268 -24.31 -55.47 -2.86
N ASP A 269 -25.25 -55.95 -3.67
CA ASP A 269 -25.25 -57.30 -4.23
C ASP A 269 -24.98 -57.37 -5.74
N ASP A 270 -24.72 -56.22 -6.36
CA ASP A 270 -24.36 -56.05 -7.77
C ASP A 270 -25.43 -56.59 -8.75
N ASP A 271 -26.72 -56.51 -8.39
CA ASP A 271 -27.82 -57.00 -9.23
C ASP A 271 -28.34 -55.98 -10.27
N GLY A 272 -27.90 -54.73 -10.15
CA GLY A 272 -28.28 -53.62 -11.01
C GLY A 272 -29.50 -52.83 -10.54
N VAL A 273 -29.97 -53.04 -9.30
CA VAL A 273 -30.94 -52.22 -8.57
C VAL A 273 -30.24 -51.58 -7.37
N PRO A 274 -30.18 -50.25 -7.26
CA PRO A 274 -29.57 -49.58 -6.10
C PRO A 274 -30.26 -49.92 -4.78
N ASP A 275 -29.50 -50.03 -3.69
CA ASP A 275 -29.97 -50.30 -2.32
C ASP A 275 -31.18 -49.44 -1.89
N PRO A 276 -31.29 -48.13 -2.25
CA PRO A 276 -32.48 -47.33 -1.92
C PRO A 276 -33.76 -47.75 -2.66
N ASP A 277 -33.62 -48.39 -3.82
CA ASP A 277 -34.68 -48.89 -4.71
C ASP A 277 -34.81 -50.43 -4.69
N ASP A 278 -34.00 -51.11 -3.88
CA ASP A 278 -33.95 -52.57 -3.70
C ASP A 278 -34.69 -53.01 -2.42
N ASP A 279 -35.72 -53.83 -2.56
CA ASP A 279 -36.46 -54.43 -1.44
C ASP A 279 -35.66 -55.55 -0.75
N CYS A 280 -34.62 -56.06 -1.41
CA CYS A 280 -33.69 -57.10 -0.96
C CYS A 280 -32.20 -56.72 -1.08
N PRO A 281 -31.69 -55.65 -0.42
CA PRO A 281 -30.35 -55.01 -0.65
C PRO A 281 -29.10 -55.86 -0.37
N THR A 282 -29.23 -57.16 -0.12
CA THR A 282 -28.14 -58.04 0.29
C THR A 282 -28.13 -59.36 -0.48
N ILE A 283 -29.11 -59.59 -1.35
CA ILE A 283 -29.31 -60.83 -2.08
C ILE A 283 -29.78 -60.49 -3.50
N ALA A 284 -28.85 -60.61 -4.45
CA ALA A 284 -29.09 -60.28 -5.84
C ALA A 284 -30.37 -60.93 -6.39
N GLY A 285 -31.22 -60.11 -7.00
CA GLY A 285 -32.48 -60.49 -7.59
C GLY A 285 -32.67 -59.96 -9.00
N LEU A 286 -33.94 -59.70 -9.33
CA LEU A 286 -34.34 -59.30 -10.68
C LEU A 286 -34.86 -57.85 -10.66
N PRO A 287 -34.45 -56.98 -11.61
CA PRO A 287 -34.87 -55.58 -11.60
C PRO A 287 -36.39 -55.34 -11.68
N TYR A 288 -37.16 -56.27 -12.24
CA TYR A 288 -38.63 -56.15 -12.29
C TYR A 288 -39.33 -56.56 -10.98
N LEU A 289 -38.58 -57.14 -10.03
CA LEU A 289 -39.00 -57.54 -8.69
C LEU A 289 -38.34 -56.67 -7.61
N ALA A 290 -37.95 -55.44 -7.95
CA ALA A 290 -37.29 -54.51 -7.03
C ALA A 290 -36.08 -55.15 -6.32
N GLY A 291 -35.22 -55.85 -7.08
CA GLY A 291 -33.98 -56.46 -6.58
C GLY A 291 -34.14 -57.75 -5.77
N CYS A 292 -35.36 -58.27 -5.63
CA CYS A 292 -35.57 -59.53 -4.90
C CYS A 292 -35.43 -60.80 -5.79
N PRO A 293 -34.91 -61.91 -5.22
CA PRO A 293 -34.82 -63.19 -5.92
C PRO A 293 -36.18 -63.87 -6.06
N ASP A 294 -36.35 -64.60 -7.16
CA ASP A 294 -37.49 -65.49 -7.47
C ASP A 294 -36.89 -66.80 -7.99
N SER A 295 -36.70 -67.74 -7.06
CA SER A 295 -35.92 -68.96 -7.26
C SER A 295 -36.60 -69.98 -8.20
N ASP A 296 -37.93 -69.99 -8.28
CA ASP A 296 -38.69 -70.91 -9.13
C ASP A 296 -39.40 -70.27 -10.32
N GLY A 297 -39.37 -68.94 -10.41
CA GLY A 297 -39.80 -68.16 -11.56
C GLY A 297 -41.32 -68.06 -11.68
N ASP A 298 -42.06 -68.22 -10.58
CA ASP A 298 -43.51 -68.16 -10.58
C ASP A 298 -44.09 -66.73 -10.50
N GLY A 299 -43.22 -65.75 -10.19
CA GLY A 299 -43.55 -64.34 -10.11
C GLY A 299 -43.80 -63.82 -8.69
N ILE A 300 -43.64 -64.64 -7.65
CA ILE A 300 -43.63 -64.25 -6.24
C ILE A 300 -42.18 -64.24 -5.75
N ILE A 301 -41.76 -63.20 -5.02
CA ILE A 301 -40.40 -63.11 -4.49
C ILE A 301 -40.18 -64.14 -3.37
N ASP A 302 -38.97 -64.70 -3.24
CA ASP A 302 -38.63 -65.73 -2.24
C ASP A 302 -39.06 -65.37 -0.80
N PRO A 303 -38.98 -64.10 -0.32
CA PRO A 303 -39.46 -63.72 1.00
C PRO A 303 -40.99 -63.75 1.17
N GLU A 304 -41.75 -63.67 0.08
CA GLU A 304 -43.22 -63.67 0.04
C GLU A 304 -43.82 -65.00 -0.44
N ASP A 305 -42.98 -65.95 -0.86
CA ASP A 305 -43.39 -67.29 -1.29
C ASP A 305 -43.38 -68.30 -0.14
N ASP A 306 -44.51 -68.98 0.07
CA ASP A 306 -44.65 -70.07 1.04
C ASP A 306 -43.82 -71.31 0.64
N CYS A 307 -43.57 -71.48 -0.66
CA CYS A 307 -42.85 -72.59 -1.28
C CYS A 307 -41.78 -72.12 -2.30
N PRO A 308 -40.71 -71.39 -1.89
CA PRO A 308 -39.75 -70.67 -2.77
C PRO A 308 -38.92 -71.49 -3.77
N SER A 309 -39.23 -72.77 -3.95
CA SER A 309 -38.50 -73.68 -4.84
C SER A 309 -39.43 -74.57 -5.66
N GLU A 310 -40.73 -74.32 -5.61
CA GLU A 310 -41.77 -75.10 -6.28
C GLU A 310 -42.77 -74.18 -7.00
N ALA A 311 -42.53 -73.95 -8.30
CA ALA A 311 -43.32 -73.01 -9.10
C ALA A 311 -44.84 -73.15 -8.91
N GLY A 312 -45.46 -72.07 -8.44
CA GLY A 312 -46.88 -71.93 -8.17
C GLY A 312 -47.63 -71.05 -9.17
N PRO A 313 -48.90 -70.73 -8.89
CA PRO A 313 -49.60 -69.65 -9.56
C PRO A 313 -49.26 -68.29 -8.92
N ALA A 314 -48.89 -67.32 -9.75
CA ALA A 314 -48.83 -65.89 -9.41
C ALA A 314 -50.18 -65.32 -8.90
#